data_AF-A0A090S0G3-F1
#
_entry.id   AF-A0A090S0G3-F1
#
_cell.length_a   1.000
_cell.length_b   1.000
_cell.length_c   1.000
_cell.angle_alpha   90.00
_cell.angle_beta   90.00
_cell.angle_gamma   90.00
#
_symmetry.space_group_name_H-M   'P 1'
#
loop_
_entity.id
_entity.type
_entity.pdbx_description
1 polymer ?
#
loop_
_entity_poly.entity_id
_entity_poly.type
_entity_poly.pdbx_seq_one_letter_code
_entity_poly.pdbx_strand_id
1 'polypeptide(L)' 'MSLLASGTLSKMRASLESTVQYRLPVGDEEVDLSPLIGKTITLNHTGNIFCASCGKKPKRAIHKGIVLSA' A
#
# COMPACT_ATOMS: atom_id res chain seq x y z
N MET A 1 -6.38 6.16 17.81
CA MET A 1 -5.82 5.86 16.48
C MET A 1 -6.86 5.03 15.73
N SER A 2 -7.40 5.53 14.63
CA SER A 2 -8.33 4.77 13.79
C SER A 2 -7.50 4.02 12.73
N LEU A 3 -7.63 2.69 12.66
CA LEU A 3 -7.06 1.91 11.57
C LEU A 3 -7.89 2.20 10.31
N LEU A 4 -7.26 2.78 9.28
CA LEU A 4 -7.92 3.11 8.01
C LEU A 4 -8.02 1.91 7.07
N ALA A 5 -6.93 1.14 6.97
CA ALA A 5 -6.84 -0.11 6.21
C ALA A 5 -5.59 -0.88 6.63
N SER A 6 -5.53 -2.19 6.37
CA SER A 6 -4.36 -3.03 6.64
C SER A 6 -4.14 -4.05 5.53
N GLY A 7 -2.94 -4.08 4.95
CA GLY A 7 -2.65 -4.96 3.82
C GLY A 7 -1.38 -4.60 3.07
N THR A 8 -1.22 -5.18 1.88
CA THR A 8 -0.09 -4.91 1.00
C THR A 8 -0.27 -3.54 0.33
N LEU A 9 0.65 -2.62 0.61
CA LEU A 9 0.63 -1.30 -0.01
C LEU A 9 0.95 -1.39 -1.51
N SER A 10 0.04 -0.88 -2.34
CA SER A 10 0.23 -0.79 -3.79
C SER A 10 0.52 0.63 -4.25
N LYS A 11 0.95 0.78 -5.51
CA LYS A 11 1.18 2.10 -6.11
C LYS A 11 -0.09 2.94 -6.03
N MET A 12 0.03 4.15 -5.50
CA MET A 12 -1.07 5.11 -5.42
C MET A 12 -1.65 5.36 -6.81
N ARG A 13 -2.98 5.33 -6.90
CA ARG A 13 -3.74 5.63 -8.11
C ARG A 13 -4.22 7.07 -8.03
N ALA A 14 -4.04 7.81 -9.12
CA ALA A 14 -4.58 9.15 -9.26
C ALA A 14 -5.47 9.18 -10.51
N SER A 15 -6.70 9.65 -10.35
CA SER A 15 -7.63 9.86 -11.46
C SER A 15 -7.91 11.35 -11.59
N LEU A 16 -7.69 11.91 -12.78
CA LEU A 16 -8.00 13.29 -13.08
C LEU A 16 -9.41 13.37 -13.68
N GLU A 17 -10.36 13.84 -12.88
CA GLU A 17 -11.68 14.28 -13.34
C GLU A 17 -11.78 15.81 -13.21
N SER A 18 -12.77 16.35 -12.50
CA SER A 18 -12.87 17.78 -12.16
C SER A 18 -11.88 18.21 -11.06
N THR A 19 -11.50 17.27 -10.19
CA THR A 19 -10.48 17.43 -9.14
C THR A 19 -9.71 16.12 -9.07
N VAL A 20 -8.39 16.19 -8.84
CA VAL A 20 -7.56 14.98 -8.79
C VAL A 20 -7.99 14.13 -7.60
N GLN A 21 -8.47 12.92 -7.88
CA GLN A 21 -8.82 11.94 -6.87
C GLN A 21 -7.63 11.02 -6.63
N TYR A 22 -7.15 10.97 -5.40
CA TYR A 22 -6.05 10.11 -4.98
C TYR A 22 -6.61 8.92 -4.21
N ARG A 23 -6.25 7.71 -4.63
CA ARG A 23 -6.67 6.47 -3.98
C ARG A 23 -5.46 5.59 -3.72
N LEU A 24 -5.37 5.09 -2.49
CA LEU A 24 -4.26 4.26 -2.03
C LEU A 24 -4.78 2.84 -1.79
N PRO A 25 -4.45 1.89 -2.69
CA PRO A 25 -4.84 0.50 -2.48
C PRO A 25 -3.95 -0.13 -1.40
N VAL A 26 -4.58 -0.72 -0.38
CA VAL A 26 -3.96 -1.38 0.77
C VAL A 26 -4.58 -2.77 0.90
N GLY A 27 -3.92 -3.79 0.34
CA GLY A 27 -4.47 -5.14 0.27
C GLY A 27 -5.71 -5.20 -0.61
N ASP A 28 -6.83 -5.62 0.00
CA ASP A 28 -8.14 -5.68 -0.65
C ASP A 28 -8.97 -4.39 -0.48
N GLU A 29 -8.49 -3.45 0.33
CA GLU A 29 -9.15 -2.17 0.57
C GLU A 29 -8.53 -1.06 -0.28
N GLU A 30 -9.34 -0.06 -0.66
CA GLU A 30 -8.87 1.14 -1.35
C GLU A 30 -9.23 2.37 -0.52
N VAL A 31 -8.21 3.07 -0.01
CA VAL A 31 -8.38 4.24 0.84
C VAL A 31 -8.43 5.49 -0.04
N ASP A 32 -9.54 6.23 0.02
CA ASP A 32 -9.63 7.54 -0.64
C ASP A 32 -8.82 8.58 0.14
N LEU A 33 -7.76 9.07 -0.48
CA LEU A 33 -6.88 10.10 0.06
C LEU A 33 -7.37 11.52 -0.27
N SER A 34 -8.25 11.69 -1.26
CA SER A 34 -8.79 12.98 -1.67
C SER A 34 -9.39 13.79 -0.51
N PRO A 35 -10.23 13.22 0.39
CA PRO A 35 -10.75 13.94 1.56
C PRO A 35 -9.74 14.06 2.71
N LEU A 36 -8.60 13.35 2.62
CA LEU A 36 -7.53 13.35 3.60
C LEU A 36 -6.40 14.31 3.23
N ILE A 37 -6.50 15.02 2.10
CA ILE A 37 -5.54 16.05 1.72
C ILE A 37 -5.50 17.13 2.81
N GLY A 38 -4.30 17.41 3.33
CA GLY A 38 -4.09 18.33 4.46
C GLY A 38 -4.21 17.70 5.84
N LYS A 39 -4.54 16.41 5.95
CA LYS A 39 -4.49 15.64 7.20
C LYS A 39 -3.23 14.79 7.27
N THR A 40 -2.67 14.63 8.46
CA THR A 40 -1.53 13.74 8.71
C THR A 40 -2.01 12.30 8.80
N ILE A 41 -1.51 11.43 7.93
CA ILE A 41 -1.72 9.99 7.98
C ILE A 41 -0.44 9.29 8.43
N THR A 42 -0.59 8.28 9.30
CA THR A 42 0.55 7.47 9.78
C THR A 42 0.49 6.09 9.16
N LEU A 43 1.55 5.71 8.46
CA LEU A 43 1.71 4.38 7.89
C LEU A 43 2.61 3.56 8.83
N ASN A 44 2.04 2.52 9.43
CA ASN A 44 2.80 1.57 10.25
C ASN A 44 3.16 0.36 9.40
N HIS A 45 4.46 0.14 9.18
CA HIS A 45 4.92 -1.07 8.53
C HIS A 45 4.79 -2.25 9.50
N THR A 46 4.19 -3.36 9.06
CA THR A 46 4.02 -4.55 9.90
C THR A 46 5.25 -5.47 9.91
N GLY A 47 6.31 -5.13 9.20
CA GLY A 47 7.50 -5.97 9.01
C GLY A 47 7.28 -7.16 8.07
N ASN A 48 6.07 -7.32 7.53
CA ASN A 48 5.77 -8.36 6.56
C ASN A 48 6.15 -7.92 5.15
N ILE A 49 6.92 -8.76 4.46
CA ILE A 49 7.23 -8.58 3.05
C ILE A 49 6.14 -9.29 2.25
N PHE A 50 5.55 -8.60 1.26
CA PHE A 50 4.58 -9.15 0.32
C PHE A 50 5.04 -8.88 -1.11
N CYS A 51 4.71 -9.78 -2.03
CA CYS A 51 5.06 -9.59 -3.44
C CYS A 51 4.18 -8.51 -4.08
N ALA A 52 4.81 -7.46 -4.64
CA ALA A 52 4.10 -6.38 -5.33
C ALA A 52 3.32 -6.83 -6.58
N SER A 53 3.66 -8.01 -7.14
CA SER A 53 3.00 -8.55 -8.34
C SER A 53 1.83 -9.48 -8.04
N CYS A 54 1.82 -10.16 -6.88
CA CYS A 54 0.79 -11.17 -6.58
C CYS A 54 0.14 -11.04 -5.20
N GLY A 55 0.54 -10.07 -4.37
CA GLY A 55 -0.02 -9.80 -3.05
C GLY A 55 0.24 -10.89 -2.00
N LYS A 56 0.83 -12.02 -2.38
CA LYS A 56 1.10 -13.15 -1.49
C LYS A 56 2.38 -12.92 -0.70
N LYS A 57 2.39 -13.41 0.54
CA LYS A 57 3.59 -13.46 1.38
C LYS A 57 4.59 -14.40 0.70
N PRO A 58 5.72 -13.89 0.18
CA PRO A 58 6.68 -14.75 -0.46
C PRO A 58 7.35 -15.59 0.63
N LYS A 59 7.52 -16.90 0.38
CA LYS A 59 8.30 -17.79 1.26
C LYS A 59 9.78 -17.39 1.34
N ARG A 60 10.23 -16.49 0.46
CA ARG A 60 11.59 -15.95 0.33
C ARG A 60 11.50 -14.55 -0.26
N ALA A 61 12.02 -13.54 0.42
CA ALA A 61 11.97 -12.16 -0.08
C ALA A 61 13.03 -11.98 -1.17
N ILE A 62 12.63 -11.56 -2.38
CA ILE A 62 13.59 -11.36 -3.48
C ILE A 62 13.62 -9.87 -3.81
N HIS A 63 14.77 -9.22 -3.56
CA HIS A 63 15.03 -7.82 -3.91
C HIS A 63 16.15 -7.78 -4.95
N LYS A 64 15.88 -7.27 -6.16
CA LYS A 64 16.87 -7.02 -7.23
C LYS A 64 17.87 -8.18 -7.45
N GLY A 65 17.39 -9.42 -7.53
CA GLY A 65 18.24 -10.59 -7.78
C GLY A 65 18.91 -11.21 -6.55
N ILE A 66 18.69 -10.69 -5.34
CA ILE A 66 19.11 -11.34 -4.09
C ILE A 66 17.93 -12.03 -3.45
N VAL A 67 18.04 -13.35 -3.33
CA VAL A 67 17.13 -14.22 -2.57
C VAL A 67 17.50 -14.06 -1.09
N LEU A 68 16.72 -13.28 -0.34
CA LEU A 68 16.75 -13.33 1.12
C LEU A 68 15.94 -14.55 1.54
N SER A 69 16.65 -15.68 1.67
CA SER A 69 16.23 -16.79 2.53
C SER A 69 16.28 -16.33 3.97
N ALA A 70 15.11 -16.27 4.60
CA ALA A 70 15.02 -16.63 6.01
C ALA A 70 15.21 -18.15 6.13
#